data_AF-W2DUA5-F1
#
_entry.id   AF-W2DUA5-F1
#
_cell.length_a   1.000
_cell.length_b   1.000
_cell.length_c   1.000
_cell.angle_alpha   90.00
_cell.angle_beta   90.00
_cell.angle_gamma   90.00
#
_symmetry.space_group_name_H-M   'P 1'
#
loop_
_entity.id
_entity.type
_entity.pdbx_description
1 polymer ?
#
loop_
_entity_poly.entity_id
_entity_poly.type
_entity_poly.pdbx_seq_one_letter_code
_entity_poly.pdbx_strand_id
1 'polypeptide(L)'
;MFEKLQRAFWKALTPDLIAETVVAPTQNLLSAEVLNALGGADNLKSQQRVALTRVRVQLQDAAKVDATALNLAGVGGVMVLSDGVVHLLTGL
;
A
#
# COMPACT_ATOMS: atom_id res chain seq x y z
N MET A 1 15.11 8.71 43.53
CA MET A 1 14.38 7.44 43.82
C MET A 1 13.05 7.36 43.08
N PHE A 2 12.25 8.45 43.09
CA PHE A 2 10.97 8.59 42.38
C PHE A 2 11.01 8.29 40.87
N GLU A 3 12.04 8.78 40.17
CA GLU A 3 12.26 8.55 38.73
C GLU A 3 12.34 7.08 38.31
N LYS A 4 12.91 6.20 39.15
CA LYS A 4 12.99 4.76 38.86
C LYS A 4 11.63 4.09 38.98
N LEU A 5 10.82 4.53 39.96
CA LEU A 5 9.49 4.01 40.19
C LEU A 5 8.51 4.47 39.09
N GLN A 6 8.63 5.71 38.64
CA GLN A 6 7.82 6.24 37.54
C GLN A 6 8.12 5.55 36.20
N ARG A 7 9.39 5.22 35.92
CA ARG A 7 9.77 4.44 34.73
C ARG A 7 9.29 3.00 34.80
N ALA A 8 9.40 2.36 35.97
CA ALA A 8 8.90 1.01 36.18
C ALA A 8 7.37 0.94 36.06
N PHE A 9 6.68 1.94 36.61
CA PHE A 9 5.24 2.10 36.51
C PHE A 9 4.80 2.30 35.06
N TRP A 10 5.43 3.21 34.31
CA TRP A 10 5.11 3.40 32.90
C TRP A 10 5.38 2.17 32.03
N LYS A 11 6.46 1.42 32.30
CA LYS A 11 6.76 0.17 31.60
C LYS A 11 5.74 -0.94 31.91
N ALA A 12 5.19 -0.97 33.13
CA ALA A 12 4.19 -1.94 33.55
C ALA A 12 2.77 -1.62 33.04
N LEU A 13 2.45 -0.33 32.89
CA LEU A 13 1.12 0.12 32.44
C LEU A 13 0.93 -0.05 30.94
N THR A 14 2.02 -0.01 30.17
CA THR A 14 1.99 -0.11 28.70
C THR A 14 3.13 -0.97 28.16
N PRO A 15 3.15 -2.28 28.44
CA PRO A 15 4.16 -3.19 27.91
C PRO A 15 4.13 -3.27 26.37
N ASP A 16 2.97 -3.01 25.76
CA ASP A 16 2.74 -2.94 24.30
C ASP A 16 3.17 -1.63 23.63
N LEU A 17 3.61 -0.61 24.38
CA LEU A 17 4.06 0.68 23.84
C LEU A 17 5.55 0.69 23.44
N ILE A 18 6.17 -0.48 23.37
CA ILE A 18 7.35 -0.64 22.52
C ILE A 18 6.78 -0.74 21.12
N ALA A 19 7.00 0.30 20.31
CA ALA A 19 6.71 0.25 18.89
C ALA A 19 7.54 -0.89 18.30
N GLU A 20 6.99 -2.10 18.29
CA GLU A 20 7.44 -3.15 17.40
C GLU A 20 7.37 -2.51 16.02
N THR A 21 8.54 -2.22 15.48
CA THR A 21 8.68 -1.94 14.06
C THR A 21 8.40 -3.28 13.40
N VAL A 22 7.12 -3.64 13.32
CA VAL A 22 6.65 -4.70 12.46
C VAL A 22 7.02 -4.20 11.08
N VAL A 23 8.18 -4.64 10.61
CA VAL A 23 8.57 -4.52 9.21
C VAL A 23 7.57 -5.41 8.51
N ALA A 24 6.40 -4.83 8.21
CA ALA A 24 5.39 -5.52 7.46
C ALA A 24 6.10 -6.04 6.21
N PRO A 25 5.96 -7.33 5.86
CA PRO A 25 6.48 -7.81 4.60
C PRO A 25 6.05 -6.80 3.53
N THR A 26 6.95 -6.43 2.63
CA THR A 26 6.62 -5.69 1.41
C THR A 26 5.75 -6.61 0.56
N GLN A 27 4.53 -6.85 1.02
CA GLN A 27 3.51 -7.58 0.32
C GLN A 27 3.18 -6.70 -0.86
N ASN A 28 3.50 -7.22 -2.03
CA ASN A 28 3.06 -6.60 -3.25
C ASN A 28 1.53 -6.59 -3.21
N LEU A 29 0.91 -5.40 -3.19
CA LEU A 29 -0.55 -5.27 -3.04
C LEU A 29 -1.29 -5.67 -4.33
N LEU A 30 -0.52 -5.96 -5.39
CA LEU A 30 -0.97 -6.19 -6.75
C LEU A 30 -0.45 -7.53 -7.24
N SER A 31 -1.28 -8.25 -7.99
CA SER A 31 -0.86 -9.46 -8.69
C SER A 31 0.10 -9.13 -9.83
N ALA A 32 0.77 -10.14 -10.37
CA ALA A 32 1.68 -9.97 -11.50
C ALA A 32 0.94 -9.44 -12.75
N GLU A 33 -0.29 -9.90 -12.99
CA GLU A 33 -1.14 -9.45 -14.08
C GLU A 33 -1.47 -7.96 -13.96
N VAL A 34 -1.82 -7.52 -12.74
CA VAL A 34 -2.11 -6.10 -12.47
C VAL A 34 -0.85 -5.25 -12.67
N LEU A 35 0.31 -5.68 -12.19
CA LEU A 35 1.57 -4.96 -12.41
C LEU A 35 1.95 -4.84 -13.89
N ASN A 36 1.79 -5.92 -14.65
CA ASN A 36 2.06 -5.91 -16.09
C ASN A 36 1.11 -4.96 -16.82
N ALA A 37 -0.18 -4.97 -16.45
CA ALA A 37 -1.17 -4.04 -17.00
C ALA A 37 -0.92 -2.58 -16.62
N LEU A 38 -0.17 -2.31 -15.54
CA LEU A 38 0.30 -0.97 -15.20
C LEU A 38 1.59 -0.58 -15.93
N GLY A 39 2.10 -1.38 -16.86
CA GLY A 39 3.35 -1.12 -17.58
C GLY A 39 4.60 -1.72 -16.93
N GLY A 40 4.43 -2.68 -16.02
CA GLY A 40 5.50 -3.44 -15.37
C GLY A 40 6.04 -2.82 -14.09
N ALA A 41 6.88 -3.58 -13.38
CA ALA A 41 7.46 -3.18 -12.08
C ALA A 41 8.26 -1.87 -12.17
N ASP A 42 9.00 -1.68 -13.27
CA ASP A 42 9.76 -0.44 -13.49
C ASP A 42 8.84 0.78 -13.62
N ASN A 43 7.57 0.63 -14.00
CA ASN A 43 6.64 1.75 -14.06
C ASN A 43 6.06 2.13 -12.69
N LEU A 44 6.17 1.28 -11.67
CA LEU A 44 5.57 1.49 -10.36
C LEU A 44 6.54 2.21 -9.41
N LYS A 45 6.21 3.43 -8.99
CA LYS A 45 6.98 4.20 -7.99
C LYS A 45 6.57 3.85 -6.56
N SER A 46 5.27 3.71 -6.31
CA SER A 46 4.76 3.32 -4.99
C SER A 46 3.35 2.74 -5.10
N GLN A 47 2.96 2.01 -4.07
CA GLN A 47 1.60 1.50 -3.89
C GLN A 47 1.18 1.65 -2.43
N GLN A 48 -0.09 1.93 -2.21
CA GLN A 48 -0.66 2.11 -0.88
C GLN A 48 -2.11 1.64 -0.88
N ARG A 49 -2.48 0.77 0.07
CA ARG A 49 -3.89 0.49 0.36
C ARG A 49 -4.48 1.70 1.07
N VAL A 50 -5.41 2.40 0.40
CA VAL A 50 -6.05 3.64 0.89
C VAL A 50 -7.51 3.45 1.30
N ALA A 51 -8.09 2.28 0.97
CA ALA A 51 -9.36 1.81 1.49
C ALA A 51 -9.40 0.27 1.44
N LEU A 52 -10.46 -0.36 1.96
CA LEU A 52 -10.61 -1.82 2.00
C LEU A 52 -10.34 -2.47 0.63
N THR A 53 -11.01 -1.97 -0.41
CA THR A 53 -10.92 -2.49 -1.77
C THR A 53 -10.11 -1.59 -2.71
N ARG A 54 -9.39 -0.59 -2.18
CA ARG A 54 -8.73 0.43 -3.01
C ARG A 54 -7.23 0.48 -2.77
N VAL A 55 -6.48 0.27 -3.85
CA VAL A 55 -5.04 0.51 -3.91
C VAL A 55 -4.79 1.75 -4.75
N ARG A 56 -4.05 2.71 -4.19
CA ARG A 56 -3.49 3.85 -4.93
C ARG A 56 -2.08 3.48 -5.35
N VAL A 57 -1.77 3.66 -6.62
CA VAL A 57 -0.41 3.55 -7.16
C VAL A 57 0.06 4.90 -7.65
N GLN A 58 1.37 5.10 -7.60
CA GLN A 58 2.06 6.19 -8.25
C GLN A 58 2.91 5.59 -9.37
N LEU A 59 2.72 6.04 -10.60
CA LEU A 59 3.43 5.54 -11.77
C LEU A 59 4.51 6.51 -12.27
N GLN A 60 5.46 6.00 -13.04
CA GLN A 60 6.38 6.84 -13.83
C GLN A 60 5.65 7.43 -15.04
N ASP A 61 4.88 6.60 -15.75
CA ASP A 61 4.15 6.95 -16.96
C ASP A 61 2.75 6.32 -16.95
N ALA A 62 1.72 7.14 -16.77
CA ALA A 62 0.33 6.69 -16.76
C ALA A 62 -0.20 6.30 -18.16
N ALA A 63 0.49 6.68 -19.25
CA ALA A 63 0.07 6.30 -20.60
C ALA A 63 0.28 4.80 -20.89
N LYS A 64 1.09 4.10 -20.07
CA LYS A 64 1.32 2.65 -20.17
C LYS A 64 0.22 1.81 -19.51
N VAL A 65 -0.79 2.43 -18.91
CA VAL A 65 -1.88 1.72 -18.25
C VAL A 65 -2.79 1.07 -19.30
N ASP A 66 -2.87 -0.25 -19.27
CA ASP A 66 -3.82 -1.03 -20.06
C ASP A 66 -5.09 -1.30 -19.25
N ALA A 67 -6.10 -0.47 -19.45
CA ALA A 67 -7.39 -0.59 -18.76
C ALA A 67 -8.12 -1.91 -19.07
N THR A 68 -7.91 -2.49 -20.25
CA THR A 68 -8.54 -3.76 -20.63
C THR A 68 -7.89 -4.91 -19.87
N ALA A 69 -6.55 -4.95 -19.84
CA ALA A 69 -5.82 -5.95 -19.07
C ALA A 69 -6.11 -5.84 -17.55
N LEU A 70 -6.26 -4.62 -17.02
CA LEU A 70 -6.67 -4.40 -15.63
C LEU A 70 -8.06 -5.01 -15.34
N ASN A 71 -9.02 -4.82 -16.23
CA ASN A 71 -10.36 -5.41 -16.08
C ASN A 71 -10.30 -6.94 -16.10
N LEU A 72 -9.56 -7.54 -17.04
CA LEU A 72 -9.36 -8.99 -17.12
C LEU A 72 -8.63 -9.56 -15.90
N ALA A 73 -7.74 -8.78 -15.28
CA ALA A 73 -7.07 -9.12 -14.03
C ALA A 73 -7.95 -8.95 -12.78
N GLY A 74 -9.24 -8.61 -12.94
CA GLY A 74 -10.20 -8.49 -11.84
C GLY A 74 -10.25 -7.11 -11.18
N VAL A 75 -9.60 -6.08 -11.74
CA VAL A 75 -9.72 -4.71 -11.25
C VAL A 75 -11.08 -4.14 -11.66
N GLY A 76 -11.99 -4.02 -10.69
CA GLY A 76 -13.38 -3.60 -10.92
C GLY A 76 -13.54 -2.11 -11.29
N GLY A 77 -12.49 -1.31 -11.18
CA GLY A 77 -12.50 0.09 -11.56
C GLY A 77 -11.12 0.74 -11.50
N VAL A 78 -10.87 1.62 -12.45
CA VAL A 78 -9.61 2.35 -12.63
C VAL A 78 -9.92 3.83 -12.72
N MET A 79 -9.25 4.65 -11.91
CA MET A 79 -9.33 6.11 -11.97
C MET A 79 -7.91 6.67 -12.11
N VAL A 80 -7.60 7.22 -13.27
CA VAL A 80 -6.34 7.92 -13.53
C VAL A 80 -6.52 9.38 -13.12
N LEU A 81 -5.59 9.87 -12.30
CA LEU A 81 -5.52 11.23 -11.78
C LEU A 81 -4.31 11.96 -12.37
N SER A 82 -4.14 13.23 -12.05
CA SER A 82 -2.94 13.98 -12.43
C SER A 82 -1.68 13.36 -11.81
N ASP A 83 -0.52 13.77 -12.35
CA ASP A 83 0.80 13.46 -11.78
C ASP A 83 1.13 11.96 -11.68
N GLY A 84 0.44 11.11 -12.46
CA GLY A 84 0.71 9.66 -12.51
C GLY A 84 0.08 8.85 -11.37
N VAL A 85 -0.85 9.43 -10.62
CA VAL A 85 -1.61 8.71 -9.60
C VAL A 85 -2.72 7.89 -10.25
N VAL A 86 -2.86 6.62 -9.88
CA VAL A 86 -3.97 5.77 -10.33
C VAL A 86 -4.60 5.06 -9.13
N HIS A 87 -5.94 5.12 -9.03
CA HIS A 87 -6.70 4.33 -8.06
C HIS A 87 -7.25 3.08 -8.73
N LEU A 88 -7.04 1.93 -8.09
CA LEU A 88 -7.50 0.62 -8.52
C LEU A 88 -8.49 0.06 -7.48
N LEU A 89 -9.61 -0.48 -7.94
CA LEU A 89 -10.53 -1.26 -7.11
C LEU A 89 -10.17 -2.75 -7.22
N THR A 90 -9.49 -3.30 -6.22
CA THR A 90 -8.87 -4.64 -6.25
C THR A 90 -9.68 -5.72 -5.55
N GLY A 91 -10.92 -5.43 -5.13
CA GLY A 91 -11.74 -6.37 -4.36
C GLY A 91 -11.25 -6.58 -2.91
N LEU A 92 -11.89 -7.53 -2.21
CA LEU A 92 -11.51 -8.01 -0.87
C LEU A 92 -10.69 -9.30 -0.97
#